data_AF-A0A2T0B343-F1
#
_entry.id   AF-A0A2T0B343-F1
#
_cell.length_a   1.000
_cell.length_b   1.000
_cell.length_c   1.000
_cell.angle_alpha   90.00
_cell.angle_beta   90.00
_cell.angle_gamma   90.00
#
_symmetry.space_group_name_H-M   'P 1'
#
loop_
_entity.id
_entity.type
_entity.pdbx_description
1 polymer ?
#
loop_
_entity_poly.entity_id
_entity_poly.type
_entity_poly.pdbx_seq_one_letter_code
_entity_poly.pdbx_strand_id
1 'polypeptide(L)' 'MLDGKKIREYRLRLGYTATDVENLTKDSKYLTSISKSYLEELERGDKKNPSLQKVVVLANILCCKLDDLIVH' A
#
# COMPACT_ATOMS: atom_id res chain seq x y z
N MET A 1 -6.08 11.58 -5.28
CA MET A 1 -6.74 10.25 -5.14
C MET A 1 -5.65 9.19 -5.24
N LEU A 2 -5.70 8.03 -4.59
CA LEU A 2 -4.63 7.03 -4.76
C LEU A 2 -4.78 6.24 -6.06
N ASP A 3 -3.66 5.91 -6.68
CA ASP A 3 -3.61 5.05 -7.86
C ASP A 3 -3.48 3.59 -7.41
N GLY A 4 -4.63 2.93 -7.25
CA GLY A 4 -4.70 1.51 -6.89
C GLY A 4 -3.96 0.59 -7.86
N LYS A 5 -3.93 0.93 -9.15
CA LYS A 5 -3.25 0.13 -10.18
C LYS A 5 -1.74 0.21 -10.02
N LYS A 6 -1.19 1.41 -9.76
CA LYS A 6 0.24 1.56 -9.47
C LYS A 6 0.65 0.86 -8.18
N ILE A 7 -0.17 0.93 -7.13
CA ILE A 7 0.09 0.18 -5.88
C ILE A 7 0.28 -1.31 -6.18
N ARG A 8 -0.64 -1.89 -6.98
CA ARG A 8 -0.56 -3.29 -7.40
C ARG A 8 0.67 -3.56 -8.25
N GLU A 9 0.99 -2.69 -9.20
CA GLU A 9 2.16 -2.82 -10.07
C GLU A 9 3.47 -2.85 -9.26
N TYR A 10 3.68 -1.88 -8.36
CA TYR A 10 4.85 -1.86 -7.49
C TYR A 10 4.96 -3.12 -6.64
N ARG A 11 3.84 -3.58 -6.06
CA ARG A 11 3.81 -4.79 -5.24
C ARG A 11 4.23 -6.03 -6.04
N LEU A 12 3.65 -6.21 -7.24
CA LEU A 12 3.98 -7.34 -8.10
C LEU A 12 5.42 -7.28 -8.62
N ARG A 13 5.94 -6.09 -8.91
CA ARG A 13 7.34 -5.88 -9.31
C ARG A 13 8.34 -6.31 -8.24
N LEU A 14 7.98 -6.15 -6.96
CA LEU A 14 8.76 -6.63 -5.82
C LEU A 14 8.54 -8.12 -5.49
N GLY A 15 7.64 -8.80 -6.21
CA GLY A 15 7.31 -10.20 -5.98
C GLY A 15 6.45 -10.44 -4.72
N TYR A 16 5.83 -9.39 -4.16
CA TYR A 16 5.03 -9.51 -2.94
C TYR A 16 3.59 -9.92 -3.23
N THR A 17 3.05 -10.81 -2.41
CA THR A 17 1.60 -11.03 -2.29
C THR A 17 0.97 -9.98 -1.36
N ALA A 18 -0.36 -9.86 -1.38
CA ALA A 18 -1.05 -8.99 -0.44
C ALA A 18 -0.86 -9.44 1.02
N THR A 19 -0.73 -10.75 1.26
CA THR A 19 -0.42 -11.32 2.57
C THR A 19 0.99 -10.95 3.03
N ASP A 20 1.97 -10.89 2.12
CA ASP A 20 3.34 -10.48 2.46
C ASP A 20 3.37 -9.04 2.96
N VAL A 21 2.67 -8.12 2.27
CA VAL A 21 2.54 -6.73 2.71
C VAL A 21 1.87 -6.65 4.08
N GLU A 22 0.82 -7.43 4.32
CA GLU A 22 0.20 -7.49 5.64
C GLU A 22 1.18 -7.94 6.73
N ASN A 23 1.98 -8.98 6.46
CA ASN A 23 2.94 -9.47 7.44
C ASN A 23 4.10 -8.49 7.65
N LEU A 24 4.60 -7.85 6.60
CA LEU A 24 5.67 -6.84 6.70
C LEU A 24 5.23 -5.63 7.54
N THR A 25 3.98 -5.18 7.36
CA THR A 25 3.45 -4.00 8.07
C THR A 25 3.04 -4.29 9.52
N LYS A 26 3.09 -5.55 9.98
CA LYS A 26 2.93 -5.89 11.41
C LYS A 26 4.19 -5.66 12.23
N ASP A 27 5.35 -5.47 11.59
CA ASP A 27 6.60 -5.12 12.25
C ASP A 27 6.45 -3.80 13.02
N SER A 28 6.91 -3.76 14.27
CA SER A 28 6.77 -2.61 15.18
C SER A 28 7.50 -1.36 14.69
N LYS A 29 8.38 -1.47 13.69
CA LYS A 29 8.99 -0.30 13.03
C LYS A 29 7.99 0.54 12.23
N TYR A 30 6.83 -0.02 11.87
CA TYR A 30 5.80 0.71 11.13
C TYR A 30 4.72 1.26 12.07
N LEU A 31 4.31 2.51 11.82
CA LEU A 31 3.30 3.21 12.63
C LEU A 31 1.90 2.62 12.51
N THR A 32 1.65 1.81 11.48
CA THR A 32 0.35 1.18 11.24
C THR A 32 0.51 -0.09 10.41
N SER A 33 -0.33 -1.07 10.69
CA SER A 33 -0.43 -2.29 9.89
C SER A 33 -1.47 -2.15 8.78
N ILE A 34 -1.32 -2.92 7.71
CA ILE A 34 -2.21 -2.88 6.56
C ILE A 34 -2.73 -4.29 6.33
N SER A 35 -4.02 -4.52 6.57
CA SER A 35 -4.58 -5.84 6.33
C SER A 35 -4.58 -6.16 4.84
N LYS A 36 -4.58 -7.46 4.53
CA LYS A 36 -4.72 -7.96 3.16
C LYS A 36 -5.94 -7.35 2.47
N SER A 37 -7.10 -7.38 3.14
CA SER A 37 -8.35 -6.85 2.62
C SER A 37 -8.29 -5.34 2.34
N TYR A 38 -7.63 -4.58 3.22
CA TYR A 38 -7.45 -3.14 3.05
C TYR A 38 -6.61 -2.83 1.81
N LEU A 39 -5.53 -3.58 1.60
CA LEU A 39 -4.69 -3.44 0.41
C LEU A 39 -5.46 -3.81 -0.87
N GLU A 40 -6.24 -4.89 -0.85
CA GLU A 40 -7.04 -5.29 -2.01
C GLU A 40 -8.16 -4.29 -2.35
N GLU A 41 -8.76 -3.64 -1.35
CA GLU A 41 -9.69 -2.51 -1.55
C GLU A 41 -8.98 -1.29 -2.17
N LEU A 42 -7.75 -0.99 -1.73
CA LEU A 42 -6.94 0.09 -2.30
C LEU A 42 -6.61 -0.18 -3.77
N GLU A 43 -6.14 -1.40 -4.09
CA GLU A 43 -5.74 -1.77 -5.44
C GLU A 43 -6.91 -1.74 -6.44
N ARG A 44 -8.13 -2.04 -5.98
CA ARG A 44 -9.35 -1.94 -6.78
C ARG A 44 -9.84 -0.50 -6.95
N GLY A 45 -9.39 0.42 -6.10
CA GLY A 45 -9.90 1.79 -6.05
C GLY A 45 -11.21 1.94 -5.25
N ASP A 46 -11.63 0.89 -4.54
CA ASP A 46 -12.85 0.89 -3.71
C ASP A 46 -12.65 1.71 -2.42
N LYS A 47 -11.39 1.87 -1.99
CA LYS A 47 -11.08 2.55 -0.73
C LYS A 47 -11.16 4.06 -0.86
N LYS A 48 -12.18 4.64 -0.23
CA LYS A 48 -12.35 6.09 -0.08
C LYS A 48 -11.57 6.59 1.14
N ASN A 49 -10.85 7.70 0.97
CA ASN A 49 -10.12 8.42 2.04
C ASN A 49 -9.18 7.54 2.89
N PRO A 50 -8.18 6.89 2.27
CA PRO A 50 -7.16 6.17 3.02
C PRO A 50 -6.37 7.12 3.94
N SER A 51 -6.01 6.64 5.13
CA SER A 51 -5.24 7.47 6.07
C SER A 51 -3.83 7.70 5.55
N LEU A 52 -3.33 8.93 5.67
CA LEU A 52 -1.99 9.30 5.20
C LEU A 52 -0.91 8.36 5.76
N GLN A 53 -1.02 7.98 7.03
CA GLN A 53 -0.09 7.03 7.66
C GLN A 53 -0.02 5.68 6.94
N LYS A 54 -1.16 5.13 6.50
CA LYS A 54 -1.18 3.87 5.73
C LYS A 54 -0.56 4.04 4.35
N VAL A 55 -0.76 5.20 3.72
CA VAL A 55 -0.13 5.48 2.42
C VAL A 55 1.39 5.62 2.56
N VAL A 56 1.88 6.29 3.60
CA VAL A 56 3.31 6.43 3.88
C VAL A 56 3.95 5.05 4.15
N VAL A 57 3.29 4.20 4.95
CA VAL A 57 3.76 2.82 5.18
C VAL A 57 3.79 2.03 3.87
N LEU A 58 2.79 2.17 2.99
CA LEU A 58 2.80 1.53 1.67
C LEU A 58 3.96 2.00 0.82
N ALA A 59 4.20 3.31 0.71
CA ALA A 59 5.31 3.84 -0.08
C ALA A 59 6.66 3.27 0.40
N ASN A 60 6.85 3.17 1.72
CA ASN A 60 8.04 2.56 2.30
C ASN A 60 8.19 1.07 1.95
N ILE A 61 7.12 0.28 2.05
CA ILE A 61 7.14 -1.16 1.70
C ILE A 61 7.35 -1.38 0.21
N LEU A 62 6.74 -0.52 -0.61
CA LEU A 62 6.77 -0.61 -2.07
C LEU A 62 8.03 0.04 -2.68
N CYS A 63 8.94 0.53 -1.83
CA CYS A 63 10.19 1.18 -2.23
C CYS A 63 9.98 2.26 -3.32
N CYS A 64 8.92 3.06 -3.17
CA CYS A 64 8.57 4.14 -4.08
C CYS A 64 8.32 5.45 -3.33
N LYS A 65 8.23 6.58 -4.05
CA LYS A 65 7.87 7.85 -3.45
C LYS A 65 6.37 7.91 -3.21
N LEU A 66 5.94 8.66 -2.20
CA LEU A 66 4.52 8.86 -1.91
C LEU A 66 3.78 9.42 -3.14
N ASP A 67 4.40 10.37 -3.84
CA ASP A 67 3.86 10.99 -5.06
C ASP A 67 3.62 9.98 -6.18
N ASP A 68 4.40 8.89 -6.23
CA ASP A 68 4.21 7.85 -7.24
C ASP A 68 2.86 7.11 -7.07
N LEU A 69 2.30 7.12 -5.85
CA LEU A 69 1.05 6.46 -5.51
C LEU A 69 -0.19 7.37 -5.65
N ILE A 70 -0.01 8.64 -6.00
CA ILE A 70 -1.08 9.63 -6.11
C ILE A 70 -1.44 9.83 -7.59
N VAL A 71 -2.74 9.86 -7.89
CA VAL A 71 -3.31 10.29 -9.16
C VAL A 71 -3.34 11.82 -9.17
N HIS A 72 -2.69 12.42 -10.17
CA HIS A 72 -2.80 13.84 -10.51
C HIS A 72 -4.11 14.14 -11.25
#